data_AF-A0A0N0P5Z6-F1
#
_entry.id   AF-A0A0N0P5Z6-F1
#
_cell.length_a   1.000
_cell.length_b   1.000
_cell.length_c   1.000
_cell.angle_alpha   90.00
_cell.angle_beta   90.00
_cell.angle_gamma   90.00
#
_symmetry.space_group_name_H-M   'P 1'
#
loop_
_entity.id
_entity.type
_entity.pdbx_description
1 polymer ?
#
loop_
_entity_poly.entity_id
_entity_poly.type
_entity_poly.pdbx_seq_one_letter_code
_entity_poly.pdbx_strand_id
1 'polypeptide(L)'
;MNREQIARRVDLIGPSTGAIVSVATWCALHGADAEAIIAYVAEKMKHKETSDAQRASLIYLIHELLLTCATRGVSDSAKRSILIAVSRALPRAVQDTLRQKTSDHTSFVMALRKATEWWAMLNLFPTAWLAQLQRASQEAQETAGHSTAVPSALLQVAGLMQRYQHAKEIWLQNKRVKAEEGTSATNTSGGVSGQDVNSGGGGGGG
;
A
#
# COMPACT_ATOMS: atom_id res chain seq x y z
N MET A 1 17.76 -23.60 22.51
CA MET A 1 17.94 -24.03 21.09
C MET A 1 19.22 -23.47 20.50
N ASN A 2 19.87 -24.15 19.54
CA ASN A 2 21.12 -23.66 18.95
C ASN A 2 20.87 -22.70 17.76
N ARG A 3 21.82 -21.80 17.48
CA ARG A 3 21.69 -20.76 16.44
C ARG A 3 21.51 -21.34 15.03
N GLU A 4 22.16 -22.46 14.72
CA GLU A 4 22.07 -23.11 13.40
C GLU A 4 20.67 -23.66 13.10
N GLN A 5 19.98 -24.21 14.11
CA GLN A 5 18.60 -24.66 13.96
C GLN A 5 17.67 -23.48 13.67
N ILE A 6 17.86 -22.36 14.37
CA ILE A 6 17.10 -21.13 14.14
C ILE A 6 17.36 -20.62 12.72
N ALA A 7 18.64 -20.53 12.31
CA ALA A 7 19.02 -20.11 10.97
C ALA A 7 18.36 -20.96 9.89
N ARG A 8 18.53 -22.29 9.95
CA ARG A 8 17.92 -23.22 9.00
C ARG A 8 16.41 -23.08 8.90
N ARG A 9 15.71 -22.68 9.96
CA ARG A 9 14.25 -22.49 9.93
C ARG A 9 13.84 -21.13 9.39
N VAL A 10 14.46 -20.06 9.88
CA VAL A 10 14.16 -18.69 9.46
C VAL A 10 14.61 -18.46 8.01
N ASP A 11 15.64 -19.15 7.53
CA ASP A 11 16.11 -19.09 6.14
C ASP A 11 15.14 -19.71 5.12
N LEU A 12 14.17 -20.52 5.57
CA LEU A 12 13.09 -21.03 4.72
C LEU A 12 12.04 -19.97 4.39
N ILE A 13 12.14 -18.77 4.97
CA ILE A 13 11.22 -17.69 4.69
C ILE A 13 11.39 -17.21 3.25
N GLY A 14 10.40 -17.59 2.45
CA GLY A 14 10.10 -16.99 1.15
C GLY A 14 8.93 -16.01 1.23
N PRO A 15 8.46 -15.52 0.08
CA PRO A 15 7.27 -14.65 0.01
C PRO A 15 5.95 -15.42 0.20
N SER A 16 5.97 -16.75 0.28
CA SER A 16 4.74 -17.54 0.37
C SER A 16 4.15 -17.52 1.78
N THR A 17 2.84 -17.35 1.88
CA THR A 17 2.09 -17.41 3.14
C THR A 17 2.31 -18.74 3.86
N GLY A 18 2.35 -19.85 3.13
CA GLY A 18 2.58 -21.18 3.71
C GLY A 18 3.95 -21.31 4.40
N ALA A 19 5.02 -20.74 3.82
CA ALA A 19 6.33 -20.73 4.46
C ALA A 19 6.33 -19.88 5.73
N ILE A 20 5.72 -18.69 5.67
CA ILE A 20 5.62 -17.77 6.82
C ILE A 20 4.88 -18.45 7.99
N VAL A 21 3.70 -19.01 7.72
CA VAL A 21 2.87 -19.70 8.74
C VAL A 21 3.58 -20.91 9.33
N SER A 22 4.27 -21.70 8.50
CA SER A 22 5.03 -22.87 8.95
C SER A 22 6.16 -22.48 9.90
N VAL A 23 6.96 -21.46 9.53
CA VAL A 23 8.06 -20.97 10.36
C VAL A 23 7.53 -20.30 11.63
N ALA A 24 6.47 -19.49 11.56
CA ALA A 24 5.83 -18.87 12.72
C ALA A 24 5.31 -19.91 13.71
N THR A 25 4.65 -20.96 13.22
CA THR A 25 4.19 -22.09 14.04
C THR A 25 5.34 -22.76 14.76
N TRP A 26 6.45 -23.00 14.06
CA TRP A 26 7.64 -23.58 14.66
C TRP A 26 8.24 -22.65 15.73
N CYS A 27 8.33 -21.35 15.47
CA CYS A 27 8.81 -20.35 16.44
C CYS A 27 7.92 -20.30 17.69
N ALA A 28 6.59 -20.40 17.53
CA ALA A 28 5.65 -20.39 18.66
C ALA A 28 5.82 -21.62 19.57
N LEU A 29 6.06 -22.80 18.99
CA LEU A 29 6.36 -24.03 19.74
C LEU A 29 7.67 -23.93 20.53
N HIS A 30 8.59 -23.08 20.10
CA HIS A 30 9.88 -22.84 20.75
C HIS A 30 9.91 -21.47 21.46
N GLY A 31 8.76 -20.99 21.95
CA GLY A 31 8.67 -19.68 22.62
C GLY A 31 9.52 -19.52 23.88
N ALA A 32 10.03 -20.62 24.46
CA ALA A 32 11.05 -20.58 25.50
C ALA A 32 12.38 -19.97 25.00
N ASP A 33 12.69 -20.13 23.71
CA ASP A 33 13.86 -19.58 23.03
C ASP A 33 13.56 -18.28 22.26
N ALA A 34 12.45 -17.61 22.59
CA ALA A 34 11.96 -16.45 21.85
C ALA A 34 13.01 -15.34 21.65
N GLU A 35 13.83 -15.07 22.67
CA GLU A 35 14.88 -14.05 22.58
C GLU A 35 15.92 -14.39 21.50
N ALA A 36 16.38 -15.64 21.45
CA ALA A 36 17.34 -16.09 20.44
C ALA A 36 16.73 -16.09 19.03
N ILE A 37 15.46 -16.51 18.91
CA ILE A 37 14.74 -16.54 17.63
C ILE A 37 14.57 -15.11 17.10
N ILE A 38 14.04 -14.20 17.91
CA ILE A 38 13.78 -12.82 17.50
C ILE A 38 15.10 -12.07 17.27
N ALA A 39 16.15 -12.33 18.06
CA ALA A 39 17.48 -11.78 17.80
C ALA A 39 18.00 -12.19 16.41
N TYR A 40 17.86 -13.47 16.03
CA TYR A 40 18.26 -13.92 14.69
C TYR A 40 17.43 -13.27 13.58
N VAL A 41 16.10 -13.13 13.77
CA VAL A 41 15.24 -12.41 12.83
C VAL A 41 15.72 -10.97 12.66
N ALA A 42 15.99 -10.26 13.76
CA ALA A 42 16.54 -8.91 13.74
C ALA A 42 17.91 -8.83 13.04
N GLU A 43 18.79 -9.81 13.26
CA GLU A 43 20.07 -9.93 12.54
C GLU A 43 19.87 -10.10 11.04
N LYS A 44 18.93 -10.95 10.64
CA LYS A 44 18.64 -11.20 9.23
C LYS A 44 18.04 -9.98 8.55
N MET A 45 17.15 -9.23 9.21
CA MET A 45 16.58 -7.98 8.67
C MET A 45 17.66 -6.96 8.29
N LYS A 46 18.77 -6.91 9.04
CA LYS A 46 19.90 -6.01 8.79
C LYS A 46 21.04 -6.67 7.99
N HIS A 47 20.89 -7.90 7.53
CA HIS A 47 21.94 -8.54 6.72
C HIS A 47 21.95 -7.93 5.31
N LYS A 48 23.14 -7.64 4.78
CA LYS A 48 23.30 -6.96 3.48
C LYS A 48 22.69 -7.74 2.32
N GLU A 49 22.75 -9.07 2.40
CA GLU A 49 22.25 -9.98 1.37
C GLU A 49 20.74 -10.25 1.47
N THR A 50 20.08 -9.79 2.54
CA THR A 50 18.63 -9.96 2.65
C THR A 50 17.94 -8.98 1.70
N SER A 51 17.08 -9.47 0.83
CA SER A 51 16.34 -8.61 -0.10
C SER A 51 15.22 -7.84 0.61
N ASP A 52 14.76 -6.72 0.05
CA ASP A 52 13.62 -5.96 0.59
C ASP A 52 12.36 -6.84 0.76
N ALA A 53 12.07 -7.71 -0.22
CA ALA A 53 10.98 -8.67 -0.14
C ALA A 53 11.15 -9.67 1.02
N GLN A 54 12.37 -10.17 1.26
CA GLN A 54 12.64 -11.03 2.41
C GLN A 54 12.49 -10.28 3.74
N ARG A 55 12.94 -9.03 3.82
CA ARG A 55 12.74 -8.18 5.01
C ARG A 55 11.25 -7.98 5.30
N ALA A 56 10.44 -7.77 4.27
CA ALA A 56 8.98 -7.72 4.39
C ALA A 56 8.40 -9.06 4.90
N SER A 57 8.85 -10.19 4.36
CA SER A 57 8.44 -11.52 4.87
C SER A 57 8.83 -11.75 6.33
N LEU A 58 9.96 -11.20 6.81
CA LEU A 58 10.36 -11.28 8.22
C LEU A 58 9.42 -10.48 9.13
N ILE A 59 8.89 -9.34 8.67
CA ILE A 59 7.83 -8.62 9.40
C ILE A 59 6.56 -9.46 9.48
N TYR A 60 6.16 -10.09 8.37
CA TYR A 60 4.99 -10.97 8.36
C TYR A 60 5.18 -12.22 9.22
N LEU A 61 6.41 -12.76 9.31
CA LEU A 61 6.75 -13.81 10.28
C LEU A 61 6.47 -13.35 11.71
N ILE A 62 6.92 -12.16 12.09
CA ILE A 62 6.70 -11.62 13.45
C ILE A 62 5.20 -11.47 13.70
N HIS A 63 4.46 -10.92 12.73
CA HIS A 63 3.00 -10.79 12.84
C HIS A 63 2.32 -12.15 13.02
N GLU A 64 2.63 -13.13 12.17
CA GLU A 64 2.04 -14.47 12.22
C GLU A 64 2.42 -15.22 13.50
N LEU A 65 3.65 -15.04 14.00
CA LEU A 65 4.09 -15.58 15.28
C LEU A 65 3.23 -15.06 16.43
N LEU A 66 2.96 -13.75 16.47
CA LEU A 66 2.10 -13.13 17.47
C LEU A 66 0.66 -13.66 17.39
N LEU A 67 0.10 -13.79 16.18
CA LEU A 67 -1.23 -14.37 15.97
C LEU A 67 -1.30 -15.85 16.38
N THR A 68 -0.28 -16.63 16.02
CA THR A 68 -0.17 -18.05 16.40
C THR A 68 -0.16 -18.19 17.93
N CYS A 69 0.55 -17.31 18.63
CA CYS A 69 0.57 -17.29 20.08
C CYS A 69 -0.76 -16.91 20.71
N ALA A 70 -1.55 -16.04 20.05
CA ALA A 70 -2.86 -15.65 20.54
C ALA A 70 -3.94 -16.72 20.31
N THR A 71 -3.81 -17.54 19.27
CA THR A 71 -4.87 -18.47 18.81
C THR A 71 -4.63 -19.92 19.19
N ARG A 72 -3.38 -20.32 19.47
CA ARG A 72 -3.02 -21.71 19.77
C ARG A 72 -2.73 -21.92 21.25
N GLY A 73 -2.73 -23.19 21.69
CA GLY A 73 -2.41 -23.63 23.06
C GLY A 73 -0.95 -23.42 23.49
N VAL A 74 -0.36 -22.28 23.15
CA VAL A 74 0.96 -21.83 23.61
C VAL A 74 0.84 -21.40 25.08
N SER A 75 1.83 -21.73 25.91
CA SER A 75 1.82 -21.34 27.32
C SER A 75 1.89 -19.82 27.47
N ASP A 76 1.26 -19.27 28.53
CA ASP A 76 1.29 -17.81 28.77
C ASP A 76 2.71 -17.29 29.04
N SER A 77 3.60 -18.14 29.58
CA SER A 77 5.01 -17.83 29.71
C SER A 77 5.68 -17.62 28.34
N ALA A 78 5.44 -18.51 27.38
CA ALA A 78 5.96 -18.39 26.02
C ALA A 78 5.37 -17.17 25.29
N LYS A 79 4.06 -16.92 25.40
CA LYS A 79 3.41 -15.71 24.84
C LYS A 79 4.09 -14.44 25.36
N ARG A 80 4.30 -14.35 26.68
CA ARG A 80 4.97 -13.21 27.34
C ARG A 80 6.42 -13.06 26.86
N SER A 81 7.18 -14.15 26.81
CA SER A 81 8.57 -14.14 26.32
C SER A 81 8.67 -13.62 24.89
N ILE A 82 7.76 -14.05 24.00
CA ILE A 82 7.70 -13.60 22.61
C ILE A 82 7.36 -12.11 22.52
N LEU A 83 6.34 -11.64 23.23
CA LEU A 83 5.97 -10.22 23.25
C LEU A 83 7.13 -9.34 23.74
N ILE A 84 7.81 -9.76 24.81
CA ILE A 84 8.97 -9.04 25.35
C ILE A 84 10.11 -9.02 24.34
N ALA A 85 10.45 -10.17 23.74
CA ALA A 85 11.51 -10.26 22.75
C ALA A 85 11.25 -9.36 21.53
N VAL A 86 10.02 -9.38 20.99
CA VAL A 86 9.62 -8.51 19.87
C VAL A 86 9.68 -7.04 20.27
N SER A 87 9.15 -6.67 21.44
CA SER A 87 9.13 -5.26 21.90
C SER A 87 10.52 -4.65 22.06
N ARG A 88 11.51 -5.47 22.42
CA ARG A 88 12.91 -5.05 22.66
C ARG A 88 13.72 -5.00 21.37
N ALA A 89 13.59 -6.01 20.52
CA ALA A 89 14.45 -6.16 19.35
C ALA A 89 13.96 -5.39 18.13
N LEU A 90 12.64 -5.37 17.88
CA LEU A 90 12.09 -4.87 16.63
C LEU A 90 12.39 -3.38 16.36
N PRO A 91 12.25 -2.45 17.33
CA PRO A 91 12.50 -1.03 17.05
C PRO A 91 13.92 -0.76 16.55
N ARG A 92 14.90 -1.39 17.21
CA ARG A 92 16.30 -1.26 16.82
C ARG A 92 16.59 -1.94 15.48
N ALA A 93 16.00 -3.12 15.24
CA ALA A 93 16.15 -3.81 13.96
C ALA A 93 15.62 -2.97 12.80
N VAL A 94 14.44 -2.36 12.94
CA VAL A 94 13.84 -1.46 11.93
C VAL A 94 14.75 -0.26 11.67
N GLN A 95 15.23 0.42 12.72
CA GLN A 95 16.16 1.54 12.56
C GLN A 95 17.45 1.13 11.86
N ASP A 96 18.07 0.03 12.29
CA ASP A 96 19.32 -0.46 11.72
C ASP A 96 19.15 -0.90 10.26
N THR A 97 18.02 -1.49 9.90
CA THR A 97 17.67 -1.88 8.53
C THR A 97 17.49 -0.65 7.63
N LEU A 98 16.74 0.35 8.06
CA LEU A 98 16.45 1.54 7.24
C LEU A 98 17.65 2.48 7.11
N ARG A 99 18.59 2.46 8.06
CA ARG A 99 19.87 3.17 7.96
C ARG A 99 20.79 2.60 6.88
N GLN A 100 20.51 1.40 6.37
CA GLN A 100 21.33 0.81 5.32
C GLN A 100 21.07 1.54 4.00
N LYS A 101 22.16 1.92 3.32
CA LYS A 101 22.15 2.48 1.96
C LYS A 101 21.79 1.44 0.88
N THR A 102 20.95 0.46 1.21
CA THR A 102 20.36 -0.43 0.20
C THR A 102 19.29 0.35 -0.58
N SER A 103 19.22 0.13 -1.88
CA SER A 103 18.53 1.02 -2.83
C SER A 103 17.01 1.01 -2.77
N ASP A 104 16.38 0.09 -2.04
CA ASP A 104 14.93 0.07 -1.87
C ASP A 104 14.54 -0.60 -0.54
N HIS A 105 13.64 0.04 0.20
CA HIS A 105 13.02 -0.46 1.44
C HIS A 105 11.48 -0.43 1.36
N THR A 106 10.92 -0.26 0.16
CA THR A 106 9.49 0.01 -0.03
C THR A 106 8.62 -1.13 0.48
N SER A 107 8.94 -2.38 0.14
CA SER A 107 8.15 -3.54 0.58
C SER A 107 8.25 -3.72 2.08
N PHE A 108 9.45 -3.52 2.64
CA PHE A 108 9.68 -3.59 4.07
C PHE A 108 8.87 -2.55 4.85
N VAL A 109 8.90 -1.28 4.44
CA VAL A 109 8.15 -0.19 5.08
C VAL A 109 6.64 -0.42 4.97
N MET A 110 6.16 -0.87 3.80
CA MET A 110 4.75 -1.19 3.59
C MET A 110 4.29 -2.34 4.50
N ALA A 111 5.11 -3.41 4.62
CA ALA A 111 4.82 -4.52 5.52
C ALA A 111 4.81 -4.08 6.99
N LEU A 112 5.78 -3.24 7.39
CA LEU A 112 5.86 -2.69 8.75
C LEU A 112 4.62 -1.85 9.07
N ARG A 113 4.23 -0.93 8.19
CA ARG A 113 3.01 -0.12 8.35
C ARG A 113 1.78 -0.99 8.54
N LYS A 114 1.56 -1.94 7.63
CA LYS A 114 0.42 -2.86 7.69
C LYS A 114 0.41 -3.68 8.98
N ALA A 115 1.56 -4.21 9.39
CA ALA A 115 1.70 -4.97 10.62
C ALA A 115 1.37 -4.12 11.86
N THR A 116 1.85 -2.87 11.92
CA THR A 116 1.54 -1.98 13.04
C THR A 116 0.06 -1.58 13.11
N GLU A 117 -0.60 -1.40 11.96
CA GLU A 117 -2.06 -1.14 11.90
C GLU A 117 -2.84 -2.34 12.46
N TRP A 118 -2.44 -3.56 12.09
CA TRP A 118 -3.02 -4.78 12.64
C TRP A 118 -2.75 -4.95 14.15
N TRP A 119 -1.52 -4.68 14.59
CA TRP A 119 -1.18 -4.79 16.02
C TRP A 119 -1.91 -3.75 16.88
N ALA A 120 -2.17 -2.56 16.32
CA ALA A 120 -3.01 -1.55 16.97
C ALA A 120 -4.46 -2.04 17.11
N MET A 121 -5.04 -2.57 16.02
CA MET A 121 -6.40 -3.10 16.00
C MET A 121 -6.59 -4.25 17.00
N LEU A 122 -5.57 -5.11 17.14
CA LEU A 122 -5.57 -6.26 18.06
C LEU A 122 -5.09 -5.91 19.48
N ASN A 123 -4.75 -4.64 19.74
CA ASN A 123 -4.22 -4.17 21.02
C ASN A 123 -3.03 -5.01 21.55
N LEU A 124 -2.12 -5.43 20.66
CA LEU A 124 -0.97 -6.27 21.01
C LEU A 124 0.16 -5.48 21.68
N PHE A 125 0.30 -4.20 21.33
CA PHE A 125 1.32 -3.30 21.87
C PHE A 125 0.70 -1.96 22.25
N PRO A 126 1.28 -1.24 23.23
CA PRO A 126 0.83 0.11 23.58
C PRO A 126 0.90 1.07 22.39
N THR A 127 -0.09 1.95 22.26
CA THR A 127 -0.17 2.94 21.17
C THR A 127 1.08 3.83 21.11
N ALA A 128 1.63 4.21 22.26
CA ALA A 128 2.87 5.00 22.33
C ALA A 128 4.08 4.27 21.72
N TRP A 129 4.17 2.95 21.93
CA TRP A 129 5.23 2.12 21.38
C TRP A 129 5.09 1.99 19.85
N LEU A 130 3.86 1.78 19.36
CA LEU A 130 3.57 1.73 17.92
C LEU A 130 3.89 3.07 17.23
N ALA A 131 3.53 4.19 17.86
CA ALA A 131 3.84 5.53 17.36
C ALA A 131 5.35 5.79 17.35
N GLN A 132 6.10 5.30 18.34
CA GLN A 132 7.56 5.37 18.34
C GLN A 132 8.18 4.55 17.20
N LEU A 133 7.67 3.34 16.96
CA LEU A 133 8.14 2.47 15.88
C LEU A 133 7.90 3.10 14.50
N GLN A 134 6.72 3.71 14.30
CA GLN A 134 6.38 4.42 13.07
C GLN A 134 7.25 5.66 12.84
N ARG A 135 7.48 6.48 13.88
CA ARG A 135 8.40 7.64 13.79
C ARG A 135 9.82 7.23 13.44
N ALA A 136 10.33 6.19 14.10
CA ALA A 136 11.65 5.63 13.81
C ALA A 136 11.80 5.18 12.34
N SER A 137 10.71 4.68 11.74
CA SER A 137 10.69 4.32 10.32
C SER A 137 10.70 5.55 9.41
N GLN A 138 9.94 6.59 9.74
CA GLN A 138 9.85 7.83 8.96
C GLN A 138 11.18 8.60 8.97
N GLU A 139 11.75 8.83 10.16
CA GLU A 139 13.04 9.53 10.33
C GLU A 139 14.18 8.85 9.56
N ALA A 140 14.24 7.52 9.60
CA ALA A 140 15.25 6.77 8.88
C ALA A 140 15.08 6.86 7.34
N GLN A 141 13.84 6.96 6.86
CA GLN A 141 13.54 7.13 5.44
C GLN A 141 13.85 8.55 4.94
N GLU A 142 13.56 9.59 5.73
CA GLU A 142 13.93 10.98 5.41
C GLU A 142 15.46 11.15 5.33
N THR A 143 16.18 10.52 6.26
CA THR A 143 17.65 10.55 6.27
C THR A 143 18.24 9.86 5.03
N ALA A 144 17.63 8.76 4.58
CA ALA A 144 18.00 8.08 3.33
C ALA A 144 17.50 8.81 2.06
N GLY A 145 16.52 9.69 2.21
CA GLY A 145 15.66 10.24 1.15
C GLY A 145 15.92 11.69 0.76
N HIS A 146 17.17 12.18 0.78
CA HIS A 146 17.53 13.45 0.11
C HIS A 146 17.39 13.42 -1.43
N SER A 147 16.58 12.50 -1.98
CA SER A 147 16.19 12.38 -3.38
C SER A 147 14.66 12.25 -3.46
N THR A 148 13.92 13.23 -2.95
CA THR A 148 12.48 13.38 -3.23
C THR A 148 12.28 14.04 -4.59
N ALA A 149 12.84 13.45 -5.65
CA ALA A 149 12.29 13.67 -6.97
C ALA A 149 10.99 12.87 -7.04
N VAL A 150 9.86 13.57 -7.11
CA VAL A 150 8.54 12.95 -7.31
C VAL A 150 8.65 11.96 -8.48
N PRO A 151 8.32 10.66 -8.31
CA PRO A 151 8.42 9.68 -9.38
C PRO A 151 7.69 10.18 -10.62
N SER A 152 8.36 10.20 -11.77
CA SER A 152 7.83 10.73 -13.04
C SER A 152 6.48 10.10 -13.42
N ALA A 153 6.24 8.85 -13.02
CA ALA A 153 4.96 8.16 -13.20
C ALA A 153 3.80 8.83 -12.44
N LEU A 154 4.02 9.34 -11.22
CA LEU A 154 3.00 10.05 -10.45
C LEU A 154 2.70 11.44 -11.05
N LEU A 155 3.72 12.11 -11.61
CA LEU A 155 3.53 13.33 -12.38
C LEU A 155 2.74 13.07 -13.67
N GLN A 156 2.98 11.94 -14.34
CA GLN A 156 2.20 11.53 -15.51
C GLN A 156 0.74 11.22 -15.15
N VAL A 157 0.49 10.55 -14.02
CA VAL A 157 -0.88 10.26 -13.54
C VAL A 157 -1.61 11.56 -13.18
N ALA A 158 -0.95 12.50 -12.50
CA ALA A 158 -1.53 13.81 -12.21
C ALA A 158 -1.89 14.58 -13.51
N GLY A 159 -0.99 14.57 -14.50
CA GLY A 159 -1.26 15.15 -15.81
C GLY A 159 -2.38 14.46 -16.58
N LEU A 160 -2.54 13.14 -16.42
CA LEU A 160 -3.65 12.39 -17.03
C LEU A 160 -4.99 12.74 -16.36
N MET A 161 -5.03 12.83 -15.03
CA MET A 161 -6.21 13.24 -14.28
C MET A 161 -6.65 14.66 -14.62
N GLN A 162 -5.71 15.60 -14.75
CA GLN A 162 -6.02 16.99 -15.11
C GLN A 162 -6.62 17.08 -16.53
N ARG A 163 -6.08 16.34 -17.50
CA ARG A 163 -6.64 16.26 -18.86
C ARG A 163 -8.02 15.62 -18.88
N TYR A 164 -8.24 14.58 -18.09
CA TYR A 164 -9.56 13.97 -17.95
C TYR A 164 -10.59 14.93 -17.37
N GLN A 165 -10.23 15.68 -16.32
CA GLN A 165 -11.11 16.68 -15.72
C GLN A 165 -11.46 17.79 -16.72
N HIS A 166 -10.48 18.30 -17.46
CA HIS A 166 -10.72 19.30 -18.49
C HIS A 166 -11.62 18.78 -19.62
N ALA A 167 -11.39 17.56 -20.10
CA ALA A 167 -12.25 16.93 -21.10
C ALA A 167 -13.69 16.71 -20.59
N LYS A 168 -13.84 16.37 -19.30
CA LYS A 168 -15.14 16.22 -18.64
C LYS A 168 -15.89 17.56 -18.56
N GLU A 169 -15.20 18.65 -18.25
CA GLU A 169 -15.80 20.00 -18.21
C GLU A 169 -16.25 20.46 -19.58
N ILE A 170 -15.42 20.28 -20.62
CA ILE A 170 -15.79 20.59 -22.01
C ILE A 170 -17.02 19.78 -22.44
N TRP A 171 -17.06 18.49 -22.11
CA TRP A 171 -18.21 17.64 -22.44
C TRP A 171 -19.48 18.11 -21.72
N LEU A 172 -19.38 18.49 -20.45
CA LEU A 172 -20.51 19.04 -19.69
C LEU A 172 -21.00 20.38 -20.27
N GLN A 173 -20.10 21.25 -20.70
CA GLN A 173 -20.44 22.50 -21.38
C GLN A 173 -21.13 22.23 -22.72
N ASN A 174 -20.57 21.37 -23.56
CA ASN A 174 -21.16 21.00 -24.85
C ASN A 174 -22.53 20.32 -24.71
N LYS A 175 -22.71 19.52 -23.64
CA LYS A 175 -24.01 18.93 -23.31
C LYS A 175 -25.05 19.97 -22.92
N ARG A 176 -24.66 21.05 -22.23
CA ARG A 176 -25.56 22.16 -21.87
C ARG A 176 -25.92 23.02 -23.07
N VAL A 177 -24.95 23.35 -23.92
CA VAL A 177 -25.19 24.10 -25.18
C VAL A 177 -26.14 23.34 -26.11
N LYS A 178 -25.98 22.02 -26.26
CA LYS A 178 -26.91 21.19 -27.05
C LYS A 178 -28.33 21.12 -26.45
N ALA A 179 -28.49 21.29 -25.14
CA ALA A 179 -29.81 21.33 -24.50
C ALA A 179 -30.50 22.71 -24.71
N GLU A 180 -29.72 23.79 -24.79
CA GLU A 180 -30.23 25.14 -25.07
C GLU A 180 -30.59 25.34 -26.56
N GLU A 181 -29.83 24.75 -27.49
CA GLU A 181 -30.16 24.73 -28.92
C GLU A 181 -31.43 23.93 -29.24
N GLY A 182 -31.75 22.89 -28.44
CA GLY A 182 -33.00 22.13 -28.56
C GLY A 182 -34.23 22.85 -28.02
N THR A 183 -34.07 23.91 -27.23
CA THR A 183 -35.18 24.63 -26.57
C THR A 183 -35.56 25.93 -27.31
N SER A 184 -34.70 26.44 -28.20
CA SER A 184 -34.96 27.68 -28.96
C SER A 184 -35.72 27.47 -30.28
N ALA A 185 -36.01 26.22 -30.67
CA ALA A 185 -36.66 25.91 -31.96
C ALA A 185 -38.19 25.84 -31.92
N THR A 186 -38.86 26.32 -30.86
CA THR A 186 -40.31 26.08 -30.70
C THR A 186 -41.11 27.28 -30.20
N ASN A 187 -40.81 28.51 -30.65
CA ASN A 187 -41.77 29.61 -30.53
C ASN A 187 -41.52 30.73 -31.55
N THR A 188 -42.06 30.56 -32.76
CA THR A 188 -42.62 31.67 -33.55
C THR A 188 -43.69 31.14 -34.49
N SER A 189 -44.92 31.12 -33.98
CA SER A 189 -46.18 31.16 -34.74
C SER A 189 -46.14 32.29 -35.78
N GLY A 190 -46.56 32.10 -37.03
CA GLY A 190 -47.97 32.01 -37.40
C GLY A 190 -48.50 33.39 -37.80
N GLY A 191 -48.45 33.72 -39.09
CA GLY A 191 -48.98 34.97 -39.65
C GLY A 191 -49.28 34.82 -41.15
N VAL A 192 -50.57 34.78 -41.46
CA VAL A 192 -51.19 34.58 -42.80
C VAL A 192 -51.08 35.84 -43.67
N SER A 193 -50.81 35.66 -44.97
CA SER A 193 -51.35 36.40 -46.14
C SER A 193 -50.59 35.89 -47.38
N GLY A 194 -51.16 35.28 -48.42
CA GLY A 194 -52.37 35.66 -49.14
C GLY A 194 -51.97 36.47 -50.38
N GLN A 195 -51.44 35.81 -51.43
CA GLN A 195 -51.47 36.37 -52.79
C GLN A 195 -51.14 35.32 -53.86
N ASP A 196 -52.15 34.99 -54.66
CA ASP A 196 -52.04 34.42 -56.00
C ASP A 196 -51.30 35.39 -56.93
N VAL A 197 -50.32 34.94 -57.73
CA VAL A 197 -50.19 35.34 -59.15
C VAL A 197 -49.47 34.24 -59.96
N ASN A 198 -50.23 33.77 -60.94
CA ASN A 198 -49.92 32.94 -62.10
C ASN A 198 -48.81 33.52 -63.02
N SER A 199 -47.86 32.69 -63.48
CA SER A 199 -47.07 32.83 -64.73
C SER A 199 -46.22 31.55 -64.88
N GLY A 200 -46.27 30.70 -65.90
CA GLY A 200 -46.74 30.86 -67.27
C GLY A 200 -45.55 30.88 -68.25
N GLY A 201 -45.15 29.71 -68.77
CA GLY A 201 -44.28 29.53 -69.95
C GLY A 201 -42.78 29.45 -69.66
N GLY A 202 -41.97 28.61 -70.30
CA GLY A 202 -42.18 27.71 -71.43
C GLY A 202 -40.83 27.42 -72.10
N GLY A 203 -40.66 26.20 -72.64
CA GLY A 203 -39.59 25.79 -73.59
C GLY A 203 -38.19 25.64 -72.97
N GLY A 204 -37.35 24.68 -73.36
CA GLY A 204 -37.39 23.72 -74.45
C GLY A 204 -35.94 23.39 -74.86
N GLY A 205 -35.71 22.16 -75.33
CA GLY A 205 -34.59 21.82 -76.22
C GLY A 205 -33.33 21.24 -75.58
N GLY A 206 -32.93 20.06 -76.06
CA GLY A 206 -31.61 19.46 -75.87
C GLY A 206 -31.65 17.96 -75.65
#